data_AF-A0A926BFC9-F1
#
_entry.id   AF-A0A926BFC9-F1
#
_cell.length_a   1.000
_cell.length_b   1.000
_cell.length_c   1.000
_cell.angle_alpha   90.00
_cell.angle_beta   90.00
_cell.angle_gamma   90.00
#
_symmetry.space_group_name_H-M   'P 1'
#
loop_
_entity.id
_entity.type
_entity.pdbx_description
1 polymer ?
#
loop_
_entity_poly.entity_id
_entity_poly.type
_entity_poly.pdbx_seq_one_letter_code
_entity_poly.pdbx_strand_id
1 'polypeptide(L)'
;MPELPAPSEFAKKVATLAREQHDQFHLIDENDEPLLSQIEKYWQAVGQPFESVEVPWSAVFVSFCVKHAGATADEFEFAAAHSVFVHKAINDPAAFRGVKISAASVRVGDIIQNNRGGTSHNFEFAKTHPTYKSHSAVVVARGEDHRGKFALTIGGNESDSIRRVRVQLKDDGTIQQRATNPFMCLLKNEK
;
A
#
# COMPACT_ATOMS: atom_id res chain seq x y z
N MET A 1 15.88 -13.08 -9.44
CA MET A 1 15.58 -11.94 -8.52
C MET A 1 16.68 -11.82 -7.45
N PRO A 2 17.07 -10.64 -6.93
CA PRO A 2 18.05 -10.59 -5.85
C PRO A 2 17.53 -11.36 -4.64
N GLU A 3 18.40 -12.15 -4.02
CA GLU A 3 18.13 -12.78 -2.74
C GLU A 3 17.98 -11.66 -1.69
N LEU A 4 16.82 -11.61 -1.05
CA LEU A 4 16.53 -10.65 0.01
C LEU A 4 16.35 -11.42 1.31
N PRO A 5 16.69 -10.82 2.46
CA PRO A 5 16.42 -11.45 3.74
C PRO A 5 14.93 -11.76 3.87
N ALA A 6 14.62 -12.85 4.58
CA ALA A 6 13.25 -13.23 4.88
C ALA A 6 12.46 -12.03 5.46
N PRO A 7 11.16 -11.88 5.13
CA PRO A 7 10.36 -10.83 5.73
C PRO A 7 10.29 -11.02 7.25
N SER A 8 10.25 -9.92 8.01
CA SER A 8 9.99 -9.96 9.45
C SER A 8 8.60 -10.56 9.73
N GLU A 9 8.35 -10.97 10.97
CA GLU A 9 7.02 -11.43 11.36
C GLU A 9 5.95 -10.35 11.20
N PHE A 10 6.31 -9.09 11.45
CA PHE A 10 5.43 -7.96 11.20
C PHE A 10 5.11 -7.81 9.71
N ALA A 11 6.12 -7.81 8.84
CA ALA A 11 5.94 -7.74 7.38
C ALA A 11 5.09 -8.90 6.84
N LYS A 12 5.29 -10.13 7.35
CA LYS A 12 4.44 -11.28 7.01
C LYS A 12 2.99 -11.05 7.41
N LYS A 13 2.73 -10.54 8.62
CA LYS A 13 1.37 -10.27 9.11
C LYS A 13 0.66 -9.21 8.27
N VAL A 14 1.32 -8.10 7.95
CA VAL A 14 0.75 -7.06 7.05
C VAL A 14 0.34 -7.68 5.72
N ALA A 15 1.23 -8.47 5.10
CA ALA A 15 0.94 -9.13 3.84
C ALA A 15 -0.15 -10.20 3.93
N THR A 16 -0.22 -10.96 5.04
CA THR A 16 -1.25 -11.98 5.28
C THR A 16 -2.61 -11.34 5.43
N LEU A 17 -2.75 -10.29 6.23
CA LEU A 17 -4.02 -9.58 6.40
C LEU A 17 -4.55 -9.06 5.07
N ALA A 18 -3.69 -8.44 4.25
CA ALA A 18 -4.09 -7.98 2.92
C ALA A 18 -4.55 -9.14 2.02
N ARG A 19 -3.86 -10.29 2.04
CA ARG A 19 -4.27 -11.49 1.29
C ARG A 19 -5.61 -12.04 1.78
N GLU A 20 -5.82 -12.16 3.07
CA GLU A 20 -7.07 -12.67 3.65
C GLU A 20 -8.26 -11.79 3.24
N GLN A 21 -8.11 -10.47 3.32
CA GLN A 21 -9.17 -9.56 2.86
C GLN A 21 -9.42 -9.69 1.35
N HIS A 22 -8.37 -9.81 0.53
CA HIS A 22 -8.53 -10.07 -0.90
C HIS A 22 -9.24 -11.39 -1.16
N ASP A 23 -8.76 -12.50 -0.61
CA ASP A 23 -9.30 -13.84 -0.86
C ASP A 23 -10.79 -13.91 -0.47
N GLN A 24 -11.18 -13.21 0.59
CA GLN A 24 -12.57 -13.12 1.04
C GLN A 24 -13.45 -12.22 0.17
N PHE A 25 -12.97 -11.05 -0.25
CA PHE A 25 -13.83 -9.99 -0.79
C PHE A 25 -13.62 -9.62 -2.25
N HIS A 26 -12.56 -10.11 -2.90
CA HIS A 26 -12.20 -9.65 -4.25
C HIS A 26 -13.28 -9.88 -5.31
N LEU A 27 -14.28 -10.73 -5.11
CA LEU A 27 -15.37 -10.92 -6.10
C LEU A 27 -16.60 -10.05 -5.84
N ILE A 28 -16.59 -9.26 -4.76
CA ILE A 28 -17.73 -8.49 -4.29
C ILE A 28 -17.47 -7.01 -4.60
N ASP A 29 -18.47 -6.32 -5.13
CA ASP A 29 -18.44 -4.86 -5.34
C ASP A 29 -18.54 -4.14 -4.00
N GLU A 30 -17.93 -2.96 -3.87
CA GLU A 30 -17.94 -2.20 -2.62
C GLU A 30 -19.35 -1.78 -2.16
N ASN A 31 -20.34 -1.74 -3.06
CA ASN A 31 -21.74 -1.49 -2.71
C ASN A 31 -22.49 -2.74 -2.20
N ASP A 32 -21.89 -3.92 -2.34
CA ASP A 32 -22.53 -5.19 -2.02
C ASP A 32 -22.03 -5.76 -0.69
N GLU A 33 -22.93 -6.46 0.01
CA GLU A 33 -22.56 -7.22 1.21
C GLU A 33 -21.89 -8.55 0.83
N PRO A 34 -20.95 -9.07 1.65
CA PRO A 34 -20.47 -8.54 2.94
C PRO A 34 -19.38 -7.45 2.88
N LEU A 35 -18.98 -6.97 1.68
CA LEU A 35 -17.85 -6.04 1.56
C LEU A 35 -18.21 -4.65 2.09
N LEU A 36 -19.40 -4.13 1.82
CA LEU A 36 -19.85 -2.84 2.33
C LEU A 36 -19.69 -2.73 3.86
N SER A 37 -20.25 -3.69 4.61
CA SER A 37 -20.10 -3.76 6.07
C SER A 37 -18.64 -3.95 6.51
N GLN A 38 -17.81 -4.61 5.70
CA GLN A 38 -16.40 -4.76 6.00
C GLN A 38 -15.62 -3.45 5.79
N ILE A 39 -15.96 -2.66 4.77
CA ILE A 39 -15.35 -1.35 4.54
C ILE A 39 -15.62 -0.43 5.72
N GLU A 40 -16.85 -0.41 6.24
CA GLU A 40 -17.18 0.34 7.45
C GLU A 40 -16.26 -0.04 8.63
N LYS A 41 -15.97 -1.34 8.82
CA LYS A 41 -15.03 -1.80 9.86
C LYS A 41 -13.61 -1.30 9.65
N TYR A 42 -13.15 -1.13 8.40
CA TYR A 42 -11.84 -0.53 8.13
C TYR A 42 -11.78 0.91 8.63
N TRP A 43 -12.82 1.71 8.36
CA TRP A 43 -12.93 3.09 8.84
C TRP A 43 -12.95 3.16 10.36
N GLN A 44 -13.82 2.36 11.01
CA GLN A 44 -13.92 2.29 12.46
C GLN A 44 -12.59 1.89 13.11
N ALA A 45 -11.88 0.91 12.54
CA ALA A 45 -10.60 0.45 13.05
C ALA A 45 -9.52 1.53 13.04
N VAL A 46 -9.54 2.46 12.08
CA VAL A 46 -8.59 3.58 12.02
C VAL A 46 -9.09 4.84 12.75
N GLY A 47 -10.25 4.74 13.42
CA GLY A 47 -10.84 5.84 14.18
C GLY A 47 -11.41 6.96 13.31
N GLN A 48 -11.77 6.65 12.06
CA GLN A 48 -12.38 7.59 11.11
C GLN A 48 -13.84 7.22 10.89
N PRO A 49 -14.75 8.21 10.72
CA PRO A 49 -16.15 7.93 10.44
C PRO A 49 -16.30 7.30 9.04
N PHE A 50 -17.18 6.31 8.92
CA PHE A 50 -17.62 5.81 7.63
C PHE A 50 -18.78 6.68 7.13
N GLU A 51 -18.63 7.26 5.94
CA GLU A 51 -19.69 8.05 5.29
C GLU A 51 -20.40 7.22 4.21
N SER A 52 -19.62 6.71 3.25
CA SER A 52 -20.07 5.82 2.18
C SER A 52 -18.85 5.26 1.43
N VAL A 53 -19.08 4.33 0.50
CA VAL A 53 -18.02 3.79 -0.37
C VAL A 53 -17.60 4.74 -1.50
N GLU A 54 -18.40 5.79 -1.78
CA GLU A 54 -18.03 6.88 -2.69
C GLU A 54 -16.81 7.67 -2.19
N VAL A 55 -16.56 7.65 -0.87
CA VAL A 55 -15.34 8.19 -0.28
C VAL A 55 -14.22 7.15 -0.42
N PRO A 56 -13.10 7.45 -1.12
CA PRO A 56 -12.05 6.48 -1.35
C PRO A 56 -11.50 5.87 -0.05
N TRP A 57 -11.64 4.55 0.10
CA TRP A 57 -11.28 3.83 1.31
C TRP A 57 -9.96 3.04 1.20
N SER A 58 -9.23 3.21 0.09
CA SER A 58 -7.94 2.56 -0.17
C SER A 58 -6.89 2.83 0.92
N ALA A 59 -6.84 4.05 1.47
CA ALA A 59 -5.89 4.41 2.52
C ALA A 59 -6.28 3.85 3.89
N VAL A 60 -7.57 3.79 4.20
CA VAL A 60 -8.05 3.16 5.44
C VAL A 60 -7.83 1.65 5.40
N PHE A 61 -7.93 1.01 4.24
CA PHE A 61 -7.57 -0.41 4.07
C PHE A 61 -6.10 -0.70 4.39
N VAL A 62 -5.17 0.10 3.83
CA VAL A 62 -3.73 -0.05 4.13
C VAL A 62 -3.46 0.18 5.61
N SER A 63 -4.03 1.25 6.17
CA SER A 63 -3.93 1.58 7.60
C SER A 63 -4.50 0.47 8.48
N PHE A 64 -5.62 -0.14 8.11
CA PHE A 64 -6.23 -1.29 8.79
C PHE A 64 -5.27 -2.48 8.83
N CYS A 65 -4.66 -2.85 7.69
CA CYS A 65 -3.71 -3.96 7.61
C CYS A 65 -2.48 -3.72 8.48
N VAL A 66 -1.92 -2.50 8.44
CA VAL A 66 -0.75 -2.12 9.24
C VAL A 66 -1.07 -2.11 10.73
N LYS A 67 -2.22 -1.57 11.12
CA LYS A 67 -2.69 -1.54 12.52
C LYS A 67 -2.90 -2.95 13.07
N HIS A 68 -3.61 -3.80 12.34
CA HIS A 68 -3.91 -5.17 12.78
C HIS A 68 -2.69 -6.09 12.75
N ALA A 69 -1.65 -5.75 12.00
CA ALA A 69 -0.35 -6.41 12.10
C ALA A 69 0.40 -6.07 13.40
N GLY A 70 -0.04 -5.04 14.14
CA GLY A 70 0.50 -4.64 15.43
C GLY A 70 1.34 -3.35 15.41
N ALA A 71 1.15 -2.47 14.42
CA ALA A 71 1.73 -1.13 14.47
C ALA A 71 0.95 -0.24 15.44
N THR A 72 1.66 0.63 16.17
CA THR A 72 1.08 1.68 17.00
C THR A 72 0.99 3.00 16.22
N ALA A 73 0.30 4.01 16.79
CA ALA A 73 0.21 5.34 16.19
C ALA A 73 1.55 6.09 16.14
N ASP A 74 2.50 5.73 17.02
CA ASP A 74 3.86 6.28 16.99
C ASP A 74 4.70 5.66 15.87
N GLU A 75 4.32 4.47 15.41
CA GLU A 75 5.04 3.71 14.38
C GLU A 75 4.51 3.95 12.97
N PHE A 76 3.22 4.29 12.84
CA PHE A 76 2.55 4.55 11.58
C PHE A 76 1.38 5.52 11.75
N GLU A 77 1.30 6.54 10.89
CA GLU A 77 0.21 7.50 10.91
C GLU A 77 -1.04 6.95 10.19
N PHE A 78 -1.95 6.30 10.92
CA PHE A 78 -3.18 5.78 10.34
C PHE A 78 -4.06 6.91 9.80
N ALA A 79 -4.38 6.87 8.51
CA ALA A 79 -5.06 7.97 7.85
C ALA A 79 -5.99 7.50 6.73
N ALA A 80 -7.02 8.30 6.44
CA ALA A 80 -7.91 8.13 5.30
C ALA A 80 -7.33 8.69 3.98
N ALA A 81 -6.13 9.28 4.02
CA ALA A 81 -5.42 9.76 2.84
C ALA A 81 -4.01 9.15 2.76
N HIS A 82 -3.67 8.59 1.61
CA HIS A 82 -2.36 7.95 1.38
C HIS A 82 -1.19 8.90 1.57
N SER A 83 -1.36 10.16 1.14
CA SER A 83 -0.30 11.17 1.23
C SER A 83 0.16 11.44 2.66
N VAL A 84 -0.72 11.27 3.65
CA VAL A 84 -0.45 11.55 5.06
C VAL A 84 0.60 10.58 5.61
N PHE A 85 0.32 9.27 5.56
CA PHE A 85 1.28 8.28 6.08
C PHE A 85 2.56 8.21 5.23
N VAL A 86 2.49 8.51 3.94
CA VAL A 86 3.70 8.60 3.11
C VAL A 86 4.56 9.79 3.52
N HIS A 87 3.96 10.97 3.69
CA HIS A 87 4.68 12.17 4.09
C HIS A 87 5.35 11.97 5.45
N LYS A 88 4.64 11.35 6.41
CA LYS A 88 5.19 10.98 7.72
C LYS A 88 6.35 10.00 7.59
N ALA A 89 6.17 8.89 6.88
CA ALA A 89 7.22 7.87 6.74
C ALA A 89 8.47 8.38 6.00
N ILE A 90 8.37 9.44 5.19
CA ILE A 90 9.52 10.10 4.57
C ILE A 90 10.26 11.00 5.57
N ASN A 91 9.54 11.80 6.36
CA ASN A 91 10.12 12.86 7.19
C ASN A 91 10.46 12.41 8.61
N ASP A 92 9.72 11.44 9.15
CA ASP A 92 9.87 10.91 10.50
C ASP A 92 9.63 9.40 10.50
N PRO A 93 10.59 8.61 9.95
CA PRO A 93 10.42 7.18 9.76
C PRO A 93 10.47 6.41 11.08
N ALA A 94 9.52 5.49 11.25
CA ALA A 94 9.47 4.56 12.38
C ALA A 94 9.38 3.11 11.86
N ALA A 95 8.22 2.44 11.94
CA ALA A 95 8.06 1.09 11.38
C ALA A 95 8.16 1.07 9.85
N PHE A 96 7.94 2.21 9.20
CA PHE A 96 8.13 2.39 7.77
C PHE A 96 9.05 3.57 7.46
N ARG A 97 9.93 3.37 6.47
CA ARG A 97 10.80 4.41 5.91
C ARG A 97 10.48 4.66 4.45
N GLY A 98 10.08 5.88 4.13
CA GLY A 98 9.90 6.32 2.75
C GLY A 98 11.23 6.49 2.03
N VAL A 99 11.39 5.80 0.89
CA VAL A 99 12.56 5.92 0.02
C VAL A 99 12.16 6.12 -1.44
N LYS A 100 13.10 6.64 -2.25
CA LYS A 100 12.94 6.69 -3.71
C LYS A 100 12.75 5.28 -4.25
N ILE A 101 11.89 5.12 -5.27
CA ILE A 101 11.58 3.80 -5.85
C ILE A 101 12.79 3.07 -6.45
N SER A 102 13.86 3.80 -6.77
CA SER A 102 15.13 3.28 -7.28
C SER A 102 16.17 3.01 -6.21
N ALA A 103 15.88 3.32 -4.94
CA ALA A 103 16.86 3.24 -3.86
C ALA A 103 16.90 1.87 -3.16
N ALA A 104 15.87 1.03 -3.34
CA ALA A 104 15.81 -0.26 -2.69
C ALA A 104 14.97 -1.27 -3.47
N SER A 105 15.35 -2.54 -3.37
CA SER A 105 14.55 -3.66 -3.86
C SER A 105 13.29 -3.81 -3.02
N VAL A 106 12.16 -4.04 -3.69
CA VAL A 106 10.86 -4.25 -3.04
C VAL A 106 10.86 -5.54 -2.23
N ARG A 107 10.26 -5.55 -1.04
CA ARG A 107 10.07 -6.70 -0.15
C ARG A 107 8.59 -6.93 0.18
N VAL A 108 8.26 -8.16 0.57
CA VAL A 108 6.92 -8.47 1.11
C VAL A 108 6.72 -7.69 2.41
N GLY A 109 5.55 -7.07 2.55
CA GLY A 109 5.20 -6.19 3.67
C GLY A 109 5.56 -4.71 3.47
N ASP A 110 6.28 -4.36 2.39
CA ASP A 110 6.45 -2.97 1.97
C ASP A 110 5.14 -2.40 1.42
N ILE A 111 5.04 -1.07 1.32
CA ILE A 111 3.93 -0.37 0.69
C ILE A 111 4.44 0.41 -0.52
N ILE A 112 3.79 0.25 -1.68
CA ILE A 112 4.14 0.97 -2.90
C ILE A 112 3.15 2.11 -3.11
N GLN A 113 3.66 3.33 -3.28
CA GLN A 113 2.88 4.53 -3.54
C GLN A 113 2.99 4.95 -5.02
N ASN A 114 1.85 5.24 -5.65
CA ASN A 114 1.78 5.83 -6.98
C ASN A 114 0.87 7.06 -7.05
N ASN A 115 1.04 7.82 -8.13
CA ASN A 115 0.14 8.92 -8.49
C ASN A 115 -1.27 8.41 -8.81
N ARG A 116 -2.28 9.29 -8.76
CA ARG A 116 -3.66 8.98 -9.15
C ARG A 116 -4.27 10.18 -9.87
N GLY A 117 -5.11 9.92 -10.87
CA GLY A 117 -5.83 10.96 -11.61
C GLY A 117 -4.94 11.74 -12.59
N GLY A 118 -3.91 11.11 -13.16
CA GLY A 118 -3.06 11.73 -14.19
C GLY A 118 -1.95 12.63 -13.64
N THR A 119 -1.76 12.66 -12.31
CA THR A 119 -0.64 13.39 -11.70
C THR A 119 0.70 12.67 -11.93
N SER A 120 1.79 13.42 -11.81
CA SER A 120 3.17 12.93 -12.00
C SER A 120 4.12 13.45 -10.93
N HIS A 121 3.65 13.51 -9.68
CA HIS A 121 4.46 13.85 -8.52
C HIS A 121 5.55 12.80 -8.28
N ASN A 122 6.61 13.19 -7.59
CA ASN A 122 7.75 12.32 -7.27
C ASN A 122 8.00 12.29 -5.75
N PHE A 123 9.07 11.61 -5.33
CA PHE A 123 9.47 11.52 -3.93
C PHE A 123 9.68 12.89 -3.26
N GLU A 124 10.36 13.83 -3.94
CA GLU A 124 10.62 15.16 -3.37
C GLU A 124 9.33 15.98 -3.18
N PHE A 125 8.37 15.80 -4.09
CA PHE A 125 7.04 16.39 -3.92
C PHE A 125 6.34 15.82 -2.68
N ALA A 126 6.28 14.49 -2.55
CA ALA A 126 5.69 13.81 -1.39
C ALA A 126 6.36 14.21 -0.06
N LYS A 127 7.67 14.44 -0.09
CA LYS A 127 8.44 14.89 1.08
C LYS A 127 7.99 16.26 1.60
N THR A 128 7.58 17.16 0.71
CA THR A 128 7.27 18.56 1.05
C THR A 128 5.77 18.89 1.05
N HIS A 129 4.94 18.00 0.52
CA HIS A 129 3.48 18.19 0.42
C HIS A 129 2.75 17.06 1.17
N PRO A 130 2.06 17.36 2.29
CA PRO A 130 1.35 16.34 3.06
C PRO A 130 0.03 15.88 2.41
N THR A 131 -0.49 16.65 1.46
CA THR A 131 -1.81 16.40 0.84
C THR A 131 -1.70 16.38 -0.68
N TYR A 132 -2.02 15.24 -1.30
CA TYR A 132 -2.09 15.09 -2.75
C TYR A 132 -2.83 13.80 -3.16
N LYS A 133 -3.42 13.80 -4.36
CA LYS A 133 -4.10 12.63 -4.91
C LYS A 133 -3.10 11.53 -5.27
N SER A 134 -3.29 10.36 -4.69
CA SER A 134 -2.37 9.25 -4.82
C SER A 134 -3.01 7.93 -4.38
N HIS A 135 -2.33 6.80 -4.58
CA HIS A 135 -2.78 5.46 -4.18
C HIS A 135 -1.60 4.62 -3.66
N SER A 136 -1.82 3.89 -2.56
CA SER A 136 -0.88 2.90 -2.03
C SER A 136 -1.49 1.52 -1.92
N ALA A 137 -0.64 0.50 -2.05
CA ALA A 137 -1.01 -0.91 -1.87
C ALA A 137 0.12 -1.69 -1.18
N VAL A 138 -0.24 -2.75 -0.45
CA VAL A 138 0.67 -3.61 0.31
C VAL A 138 1.30 -4.64 -0.62
N VAL A 139 2.62 -4.80 -0.58
CA VAL A 139 3.33 -5.87 -1.30
C VAL A 139 3.11 -7.20 -0.57
N VAL A 140 2.47 -8.16 -1.24
CA VAL A 140 2.14 -9.46 -0.65
C VAL A 140 2.98 -10.61 -1.18
N ALA A 141 3.56 -10.47 -2.37
CA ALA A 141 4.43 -11.49 -2.96
C ALA A 141 5.38 -10.88 -3.98
N ARG A 142 6.40 -11.66 -4.34
CA ARG A 142 7.32 -11.37 -5.44
C ARG A 142 7.49 -12.64 -6.27
N GLY A 143 7.70 -12.47 -7.56
CA GLY A 143 7.89 -13.59 -8.48
C GLY A 143 8.68 -13.19 -9.71
N GLU A 144 8.95 -14.18 -10.53
CA GLU A 144 9.59 -14.04 -11.82
C GLU A 144 8.88 -14.99 -12.79
N ASP A 145 8.48 -14.49 -13.94
CA ASP A 145 7.88 -15.28 -15.02
C ASP A 145 8.42 -14.83 -16.38
N HIS A 146 7.80 -15.30 -17.47
CA HIS A 146 8.20 -14.95 -18.84
C HIS A 146 8.13 -13.44 -19.16
N ARG A 147 7.47 -12.63 -18.33
CA ARG A 147 7.40 -11.16 -18.46
C ARG A 147 8.40 -10.45 -17.53
N GLY A 148 9.29 -11.19 -16.89
CA GLY A 148 10.31 -10.68 -15.98
C GLY A 148 9.87 -10.67 -14.52
N LYS A 149 10.64 -9.94 -13.70
CA LYS A 149 10.47 -9.88 -12.24
C LYS A 149 9.30 -8.98 -11.87
N PHE A 150 8.53 -9.38 -10.87
CA PHE A 150 7.37 -8.62 -10.41
C PHE A 150 7.18 -8.70 -8.91
N ALA A 151 6.47 -7.71 -8.38
CA ALA A 151 5.79 -7.75 -7.09
C ALA A 151 4.27 -7.85 -7.34
N LEU A 152 3.58 -8.54 -6.44
CA LEU A 152 2.13 -8.50 -6.35
C LEU A 152 1.78 -7.60 -5.17
N THR A 153 0.95 -6.61 -5.43
CA THR A 153 0.38 -5.74 -4.41
C THR A 153 -1.09 -6.05 -4.21
N ILE A 154 -1.62 -5.79 -3.02
CA ILE A 154 -3.04 -5.80 -2.72
C ILE A 154 -3.43 -4.45 -2.11
N GLY A 155 -4.48 -3.85 -2.64
CA GLY A 155 -5.05 -2.59 -2.18
C GLY A 155 -6.58 -2.64 -2.14
N GLY A 156 -7.17 -1.77 -1.32
CA GLY A 156 -8.61 -1.53 -1.28
C GLY A 156 -9.02 -0.48 -2.32
N ASN A 157 -10.32 -0.38 -2.61
CA ASN A 157 -10.91 0.50 -3.62
C ASN A 157 -10.15 0.45 -4.98
N GLU A 158 -9.66 -0.73 -5.33
CA GLU A 158 -9.04 -0.99 -6.63
C GLU A 158 -10.12 -1.62 -7.51
N SER A 159 -10.62 -0.89 -8.50
CA SER A 159 -11.81 -1.33 -9.27
C SER A 159 -12.95 -1.72 -8.33
N ASP A 160 -13.25 -0.82 -7.40
CA ASP A 160 -14.40 -0.86 -6.51
C ASP A 160 -14.45 -2.14 -5.63
N SER A 161 -13.28 -2.68 -5.30
CA SER A 161 -13.11 -3.88 -4.47
C SER A 161 -11.68 -3.96 -3.87
N ILE A 162 -11.32 -5.11 -3.29
CA ILE A 162 -9.96 -5.43 -2.82
C ILE A 162 -9.24 -6.24 -3.89
N ARG A 163 -8.37 -5.62 -4.66
CA ARG A 163 -7.74 -6.27 -5.82
C ARG A 163 -6.25 -6.45 -5.66
N ARG A 164 -5.75 -7.31 -6.52
CA ARG A 164 -4.34 -7.62 -6.67
C ARG A 164 -3.84 -6.98 -7.95
N VAL A 165 -2.73 -6.25 -7.85
CA VAL A 165 -2.07 -5.62 -8.99
C VAL A 165 -0.65 -6.13 -9.14
N ARG A 166 -0.23 -6.33 -10.38
CA ARG A 166 1.16 -6.65 -10.71
C ARG A 166 1.96 -5.36 -10.89
N VAL A 167 3.05 -5.24 -10.13
CA VAL A 167 4.05 -4.19 -10.29
C VAL A 167 5.30 -4.80 -10.90
N GLN A 168 5.71 -4.30 -12.06
CA GLN A 168 6.93 -4.77 -12.72
C GLN A 168 8.17 -4.27 -11.96
N LEU A 169 9.15 -5.15 -11.80
CA LEU A 169 10.43 -4.85 -11.17
C LEU A 169 11.56 -4.92 -12.19
N LYS A 170 12.62 -4.15 -11.94
CA LYS A 170 13.90 -4.26 -12.65
C LYS A 170 14.69 -5.47 -12.15
N ASP A 171 15.83 -5.71 -12.78
CA ASP A 171 16.68 -6.84 -12.44
C ASP A 171 17.24 -6.82 -11.02
N ASP A 172 17.54 -5.62 -10.52
CA ASP A 172 17.96 -5.33 -9.15
C ASP A 172 16.81 -5.37 -8.13
N GLY A 173 15.59 -5.72 -8.56
CA GLY A 173 14.41 -5.81 -7.71
C GLY A 173 13.78 -4.45 -7.33
N THR A 174 14.31 -3.33 -7.83
CA THR A 174 13.67 -2.01 -7.70
C THR A 174 12.45 -1.90 -8.61
N ILE A 175 11.57 -0.94 -8.36
CA ILE A 175 10.35 -0.77 -9.14
C ILE A 175 10.69 -0.27 -10.55
N GLN A 176 10.14 -0.93 -11.57
CA GLN A 176 10.15 -0.40 -12.93
C GLN A 176 9.06 0.66 -13.07
N GLN A 177 9.46 1.85 -13.51
CA GLN A 177 8.54 2.98 -13.68
C GLN A 177 7.54 2.73 -14.83
N ARG A 178 6.39 3.41 -14.77
CA ARG A 178 5.34 3.43 -15.80
C ARG A 178 4.93 4.86 -16.16
N ALA A 179 4.34 5.05 -17.34
CA ALA A 179 3.94 6.37 -17.83
C ALA A 179 2.67 6.90 -17.14
N THR A 180 1.62 6.08 -17.06
CA THR A 180 0.36 6.45 -16.40
C THR A 180 0.45 6.24 -14.91
N ASN A 181 0.09 7.27 -14.12
CA ASN A 181 0.10 7.21 -12.66
C ASN A 181 1.44 6.66 -12.11
N PRO A 182 2.57 7.34 -12.40
CA PRO A 182 3.91 6.84 -12.08
C PRO A 182 4.07 6.57 -10.58
N PHE A 183 4.93 5.60 -10.24
CA PHE A 183 5.32 5.31 -8.87
C PHE A 183 6.15 6.45 -8.29
N MET A 184 5.90 6.76 -7.02
CA MET A 184 6.45 7.94 -6.34
C MET A 184 7.46 7.57 -5.27
N CYS A 185 7.08 6.61 -4.44
CA CYS A 185 7.77 6.27 -3.20
C CYS A 185 7.57 4.78 -2.90
N LEU A 186 8.56 4.18 -2.26
CA LEU A 186 8.44 2.89 -1.60
C LEU A 186 8.52 3.15 -0.10
N LEU A 187 7.51 2.74 0.66
CA LEU A 187 7.63 2.68 2.12
C LEU A 187 8.19 1.30 2.49
N LYS A 188 9.47 1.28 2.85
CA LYS A 188 10.15 0.08 3.31
C LYS A 188 9.68 -0.25 4.71
N ASN A 189 9.30 -1.49 4.93
CA ASN A 189 9.04 -2.01 6.27
C ASN A 189 10.38 -2.22 7.01
N GLU A 190 10.53 -1.59 8.18
CA GLU A 190 11.73 -1.61 9.02
C GLU A 190 11.49 -2.29 10.39
N LYS A 191 10.30 -2.87 10.62
CA LYS A 191 9.90 -3.54 11.88
C LYS A 191 9.91 -5.06 11.72
#